data_AF-A0A5P6NZA0-F1
#
_entry.id   AF-A0A5P6NZA0-F1
#
_cell.length_a   1.000
_cell.length_b   1.000
_cell.length_c   1.000
_cell.angle_alpha   90.00
_cell.angle_beta   90.00
_cell.angle_gamma   90.00
#
_symmetry.space_group_name_H-M   'P 1'
#
loop_
_entity.id
_entity.type
_entity.pdbx_description
1 polymer ?
#
loop_
_entity_poly.entity_id
_entity_poly.type
_entity_poly.pdbx_seq_one_letter_code
_entity_poly.pdbx_strand_id
1 'polypeptide(L)'
;MAFEHVRTLLFEGWIDPEETAKALDGGRYYSDPASEPVWLRAWRGWDLTDDEYKAVVDELENIFNKREFGSSEEMLHIFELRLQFAEIGAIAATKRDVVTECEQCLDALAKDDKIPEFDLSKIWRVGGLYCLGHQVTLSDTPEFREIFDAFESRVAAAKVAELPTHGKALLLEISRIRPRR
;
A
#
# COMPACT_ATOMS: atom_id res chain seq x y z
N MET A 1 14.83 5.56 -10.14
CA MET A 1 16.04 6.40 -10.00
C MET A 1 17.24 5.64 -9.44
N ALA A 2 17.09 4.79 -8.42
CA ALA A 2 18.20 4.00 -7.86
C ALA A 2 18.93 3.07 -8.87
N PHE A 3 18.23 2.54 -9.87
CA PHE A 3 18.82 1.61 -10.85
C PHE A 3 19.90 2.24 -11.75
N GLU A 4 19.74 3.53 -12.11
CA GLU A 4 20.73 4.25 -12.93
C GLU A 4 22.01 4.57 -12.16
N HIS A 5 21.90 4.81 -10.85
CA HIS A 5 23.06 5.06 -9.98
C HIS A 5 23.91 3.80 -9.82
N VAL A 6 23.26 2.64 -9.65
CA VAL A 6 23.97 1.36 -9.59
C VAL A 6 24.59 1.03 -10.94
N ARG A 7 23.93 1.35 -12.05
CA ARG A 7 24.47 1.15 -13.41
C ARG A 7 25.73 2.00 -13.65
N THR A 8 25.68 3.30 -13.40
CA THR A 8 26.82 4.22 -13.59
C THR A 8 28.01 3.83 -12.70
N LEU A 9 27.76 3.48 -11.43
CA LEU A 9 28.80 2.96 -10.56
C LEU A 9 29.45 1.68 -11.13
N LEU A 10 28.63 0.70 -11.54
CA LEU A 10 29.13 -0.61 -11.96
C LEU A 10 29.80 -0.60 -13.34
N PHE A 11 29.31 0.21 -14.28
CA PHE A 11 29.76 0.18 -15.68
C PHE A 11 30.61 1.38 -16.08
N GLU A 12 30.50 2.52 -15.38
CA GLU A 12 31.20 3.76 -15.73
C GLU A 12 32.19 4.19 -14.63
N GLY A 13 32.12 3.60 -13.43
CA GLY A 13 33.09 3.79 -12.36
C GLY A 13 33.01 5.15 -11.67
N TRP A 14 31.92 5.88 -11.83
CA TRP A 14 31.69 7.16 -11.19
C TRP A 14 30.24 7.26 -10.67
N ILE A 15 30.05 8.13 -9.67
CA ILE A 15 28.73 8.47 -9.11
C ILE A 15 28.63 9.99 -8.99
N ASP A 16 27.43 10.52 -9.13
CA ASP A 16 27.14 11.91 -8.76
C ASP A 16 27.01 11.99 -7.22
N PRO A 17 27.87 12.75 -6.52
CA PRO A 17 27.82 12.85 -5.06
C PRO A 17 26.52 13.48 -4.54
N GLU A 18 25.96 14.47 -5.23
CA GLU A 18 24.75 15.18 -4.81
C GLU A 18 23.50 14.32 -5.01
N GLU A 19 23.39 13.63 -6.15
CA GLU A 19 22.26 12.72 -6.37
C GLU A 19 22.35 11.49 -5.45
N THR A 20 23.57 10.98 -5.23
CA THR A 20 23.78 9.87 -4.29
C THR A 20 23.41 10.28 -2.87
N ALA A 21 23.82 11.46 -2.41
CA ALA A 21 23.44 11.98 -1.10
C ALA A 21 21.91 12.07 -0.96
N LYS A 22 21.22 12.66 -1.95
CA LYS A 22 19.74 12.72 -1.94
C LYS A 22 19.08 11.34 -1.91
N ALA A 23 19.63 10.38 -2.66
CA ALA A 23 19.11 9.02 -2.67
C ALA A 23 19.35 8.31 -1.33
N LEU A 24 20.48 8.58 -0.68
CA LEU A 24 20.83 8.02 0.63
C LEU A 24 20.03 8.67 1.76
N ASP A 25 19.80 9.98 1.73
CA ASP A 25 19.02 10.74 2.74
C ASP A 25 17.57 10.21 2.86
N GLY A 26 17.02 9.67 1.78
CA GLY A 26 15.72 8.96 1.79
C GLY A 26 15.80 7.48 2.18
N GLY A 27 17.00 6.97 2.45
CA GLY A 27 17.26 5.58 2.81
C GLY A 27 17.22 5.35 4.31
N ARG A 28 16.78 4.14 4.71
CA ARG A 28 16.62 3.66 6.09
C ARG A 28 17.65 4.17 7.11
N TYR A 29 18.93 4.15 6.74
CA TYR A 29 20.04 4.43 7.67
C TYR A 29 20.36 5.92 7.82
N TYR A 30 19.75 6.78 6.99
CA TYR A 30 20.03 8.21 6.93
C TYR A 30 18.75 9.06 7.07
N SER A 31 17.58 8.46 6.91
CA SER A 31 16.28 9.08 7.18
C SER A 31 15.98 9.15 8.69
N ASP A 32 15.26 10.18 9.13
CA ASP A 32 14.76 10.31 10.50
C ASP A 32 13.80 9.14 10.82
N PRO A 33 14.05 8.33 11.88
CA PRO A 33 13.13 7.27 12.30
C PRO A 33 11.69 7.75 12.54
N ALA A 34 11.50 9.03 12.92
CA ALA A 34 10.17 9.62 13.11
C ALA A 34 9.43 9.88 11.79
N SER A 35 10.12 9.88 10.65
CA SER A 35 9.53 10.05 9.32
C SER A 35 9.10 8.72 8.69
N GLU A 36 9.45 7.58 9.30
CA GLU A 36 9.12 6.26 8.77
C GLU A 36 7.64 5.91 9.00
N PRO A 37 6.90 5.45 7.98
CA PRO A 37 5.52 5.03 8.14
C PRO A 37 5.36 3.96 9.23
N VAL A 38 4.27 4.05 10.00
CA VAL A 38 4.00 3.13 11.12
C VAL A 38 3.96 1.68 10.67
N TRP A 39 3.35 1.39 9.52
CA TRP A 39 3.27 0.04 8.95
C TRP A 39 4.66 -0.54 8.66
N LEU A 40 5.64 0.29 8.26
CA LEU A 40 6.98 -0.15 7.94
C LEU A 40 7.78 -0.45 9.22
N ARG A 41 7.59 0.34 10.27
CA ARG A 41 8.11 0.03 11.62
C ARG A 41 7.53 -1.27 12.16
N ALA A 42 6.23 -1.50 11.95
CA ALA A 42 5.55 -2.72 12.36
C ALA A 42 6.03 -3.96 11.59
N TRP A 43 6.21 -3.82 10.27
CA TRP A 43 6.75 -4.87 9.41
C TRP A 43 8.16 -5.26 9.84
N ARG A 44 8.97 -4.32 10.35
CA ARG A 44 10.30 -4.56 10.92
C ARG A 44 10.30 -4.81 12.42
N GLY A 45 9.25 -5.41 12.97
CA GLY A 45 9.11 -5.64 14.41
C GLY A 45 10.29 -6.36 15.07
N TRP A 46 11.07 -7.15 14.31
CA TRP A 46 12.29 -7.81 14.80
C TRP A 46 13.42 -6.86 15.21
N ASP A 47 13.38 -5.59 14.78
CA ASP A 47 14.35 -4.56 15.14
C ASP A 47 13.94 -3.78 16.43
N LEU A 48 12.76 -4.07 16.99
CA LEU A 48 12.16 -3.36 18.11
C LEU A 48 12.16 -4.21 19.39
N THR A 49 12.18 -3.53 20.55
CA THR A 49 11.85 -4.19 21.83
C THR A 49 10.35 -4.52 21.90
N ASP A 50 9.97 -5.44 22.80
CA ASP A 50 8.57 -5.83 22.98
C ASP A 50 7.65 -4.63 23.31
N ASP A 51 8.11 -3.70 24.14
CA ASP A 51 7.36 -2.50 24.52
C ASP A 51 7.19 -1.53 23.34
N GLU A 52 8.24 -1.35 22.53
CA GLU A 52 8.20 -0.54 21.32
C GLU A 52 7.31 -1.18 20.25
N TYR A 53 7.43 -2.49 20.06
CA TYR A 53 6.60 -3.23 19.11
C TYR A 53 5.13 -3.15 19.50
N LYS A 54 4.81 -3.28 20.78
CA LYS A 54 3.45 -3.10 21.29
C LYS A 54 2.92 -1.71 20.99
N ALA A 55 3.70 -0.66 21.23
CA ALA A 55 3.29 0.72 20.93
C ALA A 55 3.01 0.92 19.43
N VAL A 56 3.83 0.32 18.56
CA VAL A 56 3.66 0.36 17.11
C VAL A 56 2.40 -0.38 16.66
N VAL A 57 2.11 -1.55 17.24
CA VAL A 57 0.86 -2.30 16.99
C VAL A 57 -0.36 -1.45 17.40
N ASP A 58 -0.33 -0.86 18.59
CA ASP A 58 -1.44 -0.02 19.09
C ASP A 58 -1.65 1.23 18.20
N GLU A 59 -0.58 1.83 17.68
CA GLU A 59 -0.63 2.96 16.73
C GLU A 59 -1.23 2.53 15.37
N LEU A 60 -0.84 1.36 14.86
CA LEU A 60 -1.35 0.82 13.60
C LEU A 60 -2.83 0.42 13.70
N GLU A 61 -3.25 -0.19 14.81
CA GLU A 61 -4.68 -0.47 15.06
C GLU A 61 -5.50 0.83 15.14
N ASN A 62 -4.94 1.92 15.68
CA ASN A 62 -5.61 3.22 15.67
C ASN A 62 -5.77 3.79 14.24
N ILE A 63 -4.75 3.65 13.38
CA ILE A 63 -4.83 4.03 11.96
C ILE A 63 -5.93 3.22 11.25
N PHE A 64 -5.96 1.90 11.47
CA PHE A 64 -6.98 1.01 10.91
C PHE A 64 -8.39 1.42 11.36
N ASN A 65 -8.58 1.63 12.67
CA ASN A 65 -9.87 2.00 13.25
C ASN A 65 -10.39 3.36 12.74
N LYS A 66 -9.48 4.31 12.49
CA LYS A 66 -9.83 5.61 11.90
C LYS A 66 -9.95 5.58 10.38
N ARG A 67 -9.44 4.52 9.74
CA ARG A 67 -9.37 4.35 8.28
C ARG A 67 -8.55 5.45 7.60
N GLU A 68 -7.48 5.89 8.25
CA GLU A 68 -6.60 6.99 7.80
C GLU A 68 -5.39 6.41 7.04
N PHE A 69 -5.66 5.77 5.91
CA PHE A 69 -4.61 5.17 5.06
C PHE A 69 -4.00 6.22 4.12
N GLY A 70 -2.67 6.23 3.97
CA GLY A 70 -1.99 7.12 3.02
C GLY A 70 -2.10 6.66 1.56
N SER A 71 -2.16 5.35 1.31
CA SER A 71 -2.33 4.76 -0.03
C SER A 71 -2.97 3.36 0.04
N SER A 72 -3.48 2.85 -1.08
CA SER A 72 -3.97 1.45 -1.14
C SER A 72 -2.88 0.43 -0.87
N GLU A 73 -1.62 0.72 -1.25
CA GLU A 73 -0.47 -0.14 -0.96
C GLU A 73 -0.22 -0.26 0.54
N GLU A 74 -0.23 0.88 1.24
CA GLU A 74 -0.12 0.94 2.69
C GLU A 74 -1.29 0.25 3.39
N MET A 75 -2.51 0.43 2.90
CA MET A 75 -3.71 -0.24 3.44
C MET A 75 -3.59 -1.76 3.35
N LEU A 76 -3.15 -2.30 2.21
CA LEU A 76 -2.96 -3.76 2.04
C LEU A 76 -1.87 -4.31 2.97
N HIS A 77 -0.77 -3.57 3.17
CA HIS A 77 0.24 -3.91 4.18
C HIS A 77 -0.34 -3.94 5.58
N ILE A 78 -1.15 -2.93 5.94
CA ILE A 78 -1.82 -2.91 7.23
C ILE A 78 -2.72 -4.14 7.41
N PHE A 79 -3.50 -4.52 6.40
CA PHE A 79 -4.37 -5.71 6.50
C PHE A 79 -3.58 -7.01 6.70
N GLU A 80 -2.46 -7.17 6.01
CA GLU A 80 -1.57 -8.30 6.21
C GLU A 80 -0.96 -8.31 7.61
N LEU A 81 -0.46 -7.17 8.08
CA LEU A 81 0.14 -7.03 9.41
C LEU A 81 -0.87 -7.37 10.50
N ARG A 82 -2.15 -7.01 10.33
CA ARG A 82 -3.21 -7.41 11.28
C ARG A 82 -3.40 -8.92 11.32
N LEU A 83 -3.33 -9.62 10.18
CA LEU A 83 -3.37 -11.09 10.16
C LEU A 83 -2.17 -11.69 10.90
N GLN A 84 -0.99 -11.09 10.75
CA GLN A 84 0.21 -11.49 11.48
C GLN A 84 0.06 -11.22 12.99
N PHE A 85 -0.49 -10.06 13.38
CA PHE A 85 -0.73 -9.72 14.80
C PHE A 85 -1.71 -10.70 15.46
N ALA A 86 -2.77 -11.08 14.75
CA ALA A 86 -3.71 -12.10 15.20
C ALA A 86 -3.05 -13.48 15.35
N GLU A 87 -2.12 -13.82 14.45
CA GLU A 87 -1.37 -15.09 14.52
C GLU A 87 -0.46 -15.18 15.74
N ILE A 88 0.27 -14.11 16.04
CA ILE A 88 1.22 -14.08 17.16
C ILE A 88 0.57 -13.66 18.48
N GLY A 89 -0.73 -13.33 18.48
CA GLY A 89 -1.47 -12.89 19.67
C GLY A 89 -1.14 -11.47 20.14
N ALA A 90 -0.61 -10.62 19.25
CA ALA A 90 -0.36 -9.20 19.55
C ALA A 90 -1.66 -8.37 19.62
N ILE A 91 -2.72 -8.85 18.97
CA ILE A 91 -4.09 -8.34 19.10
C ILE A 91 -5.02 -9.46 19.58
N ALA A 92 -6.14 -9.10 20.19
CA ALA A 92 -7.11 -10.07 20.70
C ALA A 92 -7.98 -10.72 19.61
N ALA A 93 -7.96 -10.19 18.38
CA ALA A 93 -8.73 -10.69 17.25
C ALA A 93 -8.15 -11.99 16.71
N THR A 94 -9.02 -12.89 16.23
CA THR A 94 -8.58 -14.05 15.43
C THR A 94 -8.33 -13.64 13.98
N LYS A 95 -7.60 -14.46 13.21
CA LYS A 95 -7.43 -14.22 11.76
C LYS A 95 -8.77 -14.04 11.03
N ARG A 96 -9.82 -14.76 11.45
CA ARG A 96 -11.17 -14.66 10.86
C ARG A 96 -11.84 -13.34 11.21
N ASP A 97 -11.68 -12.86 12.44
CA ASP A 97 -12.19 -11.54 12.84
C ASP A 97 -11.50 -10.46 12.02
N VAL A 98 -10.17 -10.56 11.84
CA VAL A 98 -9.41 -9.62 10.99
C VAL A 98 -9.92 -9.61 9.55
N VAL A 99 -10.15 -10.77 8.93
CA VAL A 99 -10.74 -10.83 7.57
C VAL A 99 -12.08 -10.09 7.54
N THR A 100 -12.97 -10.39 8.49
CA THR A 100 -14.30 -9.77 8.57
C THR A 100 -14.22 -8.25 8.76
N GLU A 101 -13.32 -7.78 9.62
CA GLU A 101 -13.11 -6.36 9.88
C GLU A 101 -12.50 -5.63 8.67
N CYS A 102 -11.57 -6.27 7.95
CA CYS A 102 -11.01 -5.72 6.72
C CYS A 102 -12.08 -5.60 5.62
N GLU A 103 -12.96 -6.60 5.46
CA GLU A 103 -14.09 -6.50 4.54
C GLU A 103 -15.04 -5.35 4.90
N GLN A 104 -15.39 -5.22 6.19
CA GLN A 104 -16.22 -4.11 6.67
C GLN A 104 -15.55 -2.75 6.47
N CYS A 105 -14.22 -2.68 6.64
CA CYS A 105 -13.44 -1.49 6.34
C CYS A 105 -13.54 -1.14 4.86
N LEU A 106 -13.34 -2.11 3.97
CA LEU A 106 -13.46 -1.93 2.52
C LEU A 106 -14.87 -1.48 2.11
N ASP A 107 -15.92 -2.07 2.69
CA ASP A 107 -17.31 -1.66 2.43
C ASP A 107 -17.57 -0.21 2.84
N ALA A 108 -17.04 0.20 3.98
CA ALA A 108 -17.19 1.57 4.43
C ALA A 108 -16.39 2.57 3.58
N LEU A 109 -15.18 2.20 3.14
CA LEU A 109 -14.40 3.02 2.21
C LEU A 109 -15.08 3.13 0.84
N ALA A 110 -15.68 2.04 0.35
CA ALA A 110 -16.44 2.04 -0.91
C ALA A 110 -17.64 2.99 -0.84
N LYS A 111 -18.34 3.00 0.30
CA LYS A 111 -19.49 3.89 0.53
C LYS A 111 -19.09 5.37 0.57
N ASP A 112 -17.92 5.68 1.10
CA ASP A 112 -17.38 7.03 1.21
C ASP A 112 -16.67 7.50 -0.09
N ASP A 113 -16.64 6.67 -1.14
CA ASP A 113 -15.89 6.92 -2.38
C ASP A 113 -14.39 7.16 -2.12
N LYS A 114 -13.86 6.49 -1.08
CA LYS A 114 -12.48 6.65 -0.59
C LYS A 114 -11.57 5.49 -0.98
N ILE A 115 -12.05 4.50 -1.71
CA ILE A 115 -11.17 3.46 -2.24
C ILE A 115 -10.29 4.11 -3.31
N PRO A 116 -8.98 4.30 -3.06
CA PRO A 116 -8.15 5.02 -4.00
C PRO A 116 -8.10 4.25 -5.33
N GLU A 117 -8.12 4.97 -6.45
CA GLU A 117 -7.92 4.36 -7.75
C GLU A 117 -6.58 3.63 -7.74
N PHE A 118 -6.64 2.30 -7.92
CA PHE A 118 -5.46 1.47 -7.80
C PHE A 118 -5.22 0.64 -9.05
N ASP A 119 -3.98 0.68 -9.52
CA ASP A 119 -3.53 -0.10 -10.65
C ASP A 119 -2.97 -1.45 -10.16
N LEU A 120 -3.87 -2.43 -10.10
CA LEU A 120 -3.57 -3.81 -9.70
C LEU A 120 -2.45 -4.45 -10.55
N SER A 121 -2.19 -3.94 -11.76
CA SER A 121 -1.10 -4.46 -12.59
C SER A 121 0.30 -4.10 -12.06
N LYS A 122 0.40 -3.10 -11.16
CA LYS A 122 1.69 -2.61 -10.62
C LYS A 122 2.19 -3.36 -9.38
N ILE A 123 1.31 -4.07 -8.69
CA ILE A 123 1.59 -4.74 -7.41
C ILE A 123 2.02 -6.19 -7.56
N TRP A 124 1.55 -6.87 -8.60
CA TRP A 124 2.00 -8.22 -8.94
C TRP A 124 3.34 -8.13 -9.65
N ARG A 125 4.41 -8.36 -8.90
CA ARG A 125 5.78 -8.39 -9.43
C ARG A 125 6.37 -9.76 -9.14
N VAL A 126 6.85 -10.43 -10.19
CA VAL A 126 7.64 -11.68 -10.17
C VAL A 126 7.42 -12.52 -8.90
N GLY A 127 6.30 -13.25 -8.86
CA GLY A 127 6.06 -14.27 -7.84
C GLY A 127 5.55 -13.78 -6.48
N GLY A 128 5.18 -12.50 -6.31
CA GLY A 128 4.58 -12.02 -5.06
C GLY A 128 3.88 -10.67 -5.18
N LEU A 129 3.19 -10.30 -4.10
CA LEU A 129 2.58 -8.99 -3.93
C LEU A 129 3.59 -8.04 -3.27
N TYR A 130 3.91 -6.93 -3.94
CA TYR A 130 4.83 -5.91 -3.42
C TYR A 130 4.12 -4.57 -3.32
N CYS A 131 4.32 -3.89 -2.20
CA CYS A 131 3.74 -2.59 -1.88
C CYS A 131 4.87 -1.71 -1.30
N LEU A 132 5.11 -0.54 -1.91
CA LEU A 132 6.21 0.38 -1.59
C LEU A 132 7.61 -0.29 -1.58
N GLY A 133 7.81 -1.31 -2.41
CA GLY A 133 9.07 -2.07 -2.48
C GLY A 133 9.25 -3.13 -1.39
N HIS A 134 8.26 -3.30 -0.51
CA HIS A 134 8.22 -4.33 0.52
C HIS A 134 7.25 -5.44 0.12
N GLN A 135 7.67 -6.69 0.31
CA GLN A 135 6.84 -7.86 0.04
C GLN A 135 5.74 -7.96 1.10
N VAL A 136 4.53 -8.29 0.63
CA VAL A 136 3.45 -8.78 1.50
C VAL A 136 3.73 -10.25 1.81
N THR A 137 4.13 -10.53 3.03
CA THR A 137 4.66 -11.83 3.47
C THR A 137 3.60 -12.93 3.46
N LEU A 138 2.35 -12.58 3.80
CA LEU A 138 1.22 -13.49 3.86
C LEU A 138 0.40 -13.55 2.55
N SER A 139 0.94 -13.09 1.42
CA SER A 139 0.21 -13.03 0.14
C SER A 139 -0.36 -14.37 -0.35
N ASP A 140 0.23 -15.47 0.09
CA ASP A 140 -0.19 -16.84 -0.26
C ASP A 140 -1.16 -17.49 0.71
N THR A 141 -1.50 -16.81 1.81
CA THR A 141 -2.44 -17.33 2.80
C THR A 141 -3.88 -17.24 2.30
N PRO A 142 -4.76 -18.20 2.63
CA PRO A 142 -6.18 -18.13 2.29
C PRO A 142 -6.84 -16.85 2.82
N GLU A 143 -6.51 -16.44 4.03
CA GLU A 143 -7.10 -15.28 4.69
C GLU A 143 -6.74 -13.98 3.96
N PHE A 144 -5.48 -13.81 3.58
CA PHE A 144 -5.09 -12.61 2.83
C PHE A 144 -5.67 -12.61 1.42
N ARG A 145 -5.75 -13.77 0.74
CA ARG A 145 -6.38 -13.87 -0.58
C ARG A 145 -7.85 -13.46 -0.54
N GLU A 146 -8.58 -13.87 0.50
CA GLU A 146 -9.98 -13.45 0.68
C GLU A 146 -10.12 -11.92 0.79
N ILE A 147 -9.26 -11.30 1.61
CA ILE A 147 -9.21 -9.83 1.74
C ILE A 147 -8.83 -9.17 0.41
N PHE A 148 -7.85 -9.73 -0.30
CA PHE A 148 -7.36 -9.18 -1.56
C PHE A 148 -8.41 -9.28 -2.68
N ASP A 149 -9.08 -10.42 -2.82
CA ASP A 149 -10.19 -10.62 -3.75
C ASP A 149 -11.34 -9.64 -3.46
N ALA A 150 -11.65 -9.43 -2.18
CA ALA A 150 -12.62 -8.45 -1.74
C ALA A 150 -12.22 -7.01 -2.12
N PHE A 151 -10.95 -6.66 -1.98
CA PHE A 151 -10.40 -5.37 -2.41
C PHE A 151 -10.47 -5.20 -3.94
N GLU A 152 -10.02 -6.19 -4.71
CA GLU A 152 -10.05 -6.16 -6.19
C GLU A 152 -11.47 -5.96 -6.71
N SER A 153 -12.45 -6.67 -6.13
CA SER A 153 -13.86 -6.53 -6.49
C SER A 153 -14.38 -5.11 -6.31
N ARG A 154 -13.99 -4.45 -5.20
CA ARG A 154 -14.47 -3.09 -4.87
C ARG A 154 -13.76 -2.02 -5.70
N VAL A 155 -12.47 -2.19 -5.99
CA VAL A 155 -11.76 -1.33 -6.96
C VAL A 155 -12.37 -1.45 -8.35
N ALA A 156 -12.70 -2.67 -8.79
CA ALA A 156 -13.34 -2.89 -10.08
C ALA A 156 -14.74 -2.23 -10.14
N ALA A 157 -15.53 -2.37 -9.08
CA ALA A 157 -16.84 -1.74 -8.98
C ALA A 157 -16.76 -0.20 -9.00
N ALA A 158 -15.81 0.38 -8.27
CA ALA A 158 -15.57 1.82 -8.27
C ALA A 158 -15.20 2.32 -9.68
N LYS A 159 -14.27 1.65 -10.38
CA LYS A 159 -13.91 1.97 -11.77
C LYS A 159 -15.11 1.93 -12.70
N VAL A 160 -15.96 0.89 -12.60
CA VAL A 160 -17.17 0.78 -13.43
C VAL A 160 -18.15 1.93 -13.15
N ALA A 161 -18.30 2.35 -11.90
CA ALA A 161 -19.15 3.47 -11.53
C ALA A 161 -18.66 4.82 -12.09
N GLU A 162 -17.35 4.98 -12.30
CA GLU A 162 -16.74 6.18 -12.88
C GLU A 162 -16.79 6.23 -14.41
N LEU A 163 -16.96 5.09 -15.10
CA LEU A 163 -16.98 5.01 -16.57
C LEU A 163 -17.97 5.99 -17.23
N PRO A 164 -19.21 6.19 -16.74
CA PRO A 164 -20.13 7.16 -17.32
C PRO A 164 -19.63 8.61 -17.26
N THR A 165 -18.90 8.96 -16.19
CA THR A 165 -18.32 10.31 -16.01
C THR A 165 -17.16 10.52 -16.98
N HIS A 166 -16.23 9.55 -17.04
CA HIS A 166 -15.14 9.55 -18.01
C HIS A 166 -15.66 9.57 -19.46
N GLY A 167 -16.68 8.77 -19.77
CA GLY A 167 -17.31 8.74 -21.09
C GLY A 167 -17.91 10.09 -21.49
N LYS A 168 -18.56 10.80 -20.56
CA LYS A 168 -19.07 12.16 -20.81
C LYS A 168 -17.94 13.17 -21.07
N ALA A 169 -16.86 13.09 -20.31
CA ALA A 169 -15.69 13.97 -20.50
C ALA A 169 -15.05 13.77 -21.89
N LEU A 170 -14.85 12.51 -22.30
CA LEU A 170 -14.32 12.17 -23.62
C LEU A 170 -15.25 12.63 -24.75
N LEU A 171 -16.56 12.44 -24.62
CA LEU A 171 -17.53 12.92 -25.62
C LEU A 171 -17.49 14.45 -25.76
N LEU A 172 -17.35 15.18 -24.65
CA LEU A 172 -17.16 16.64 -24.63
C LEU A 172 -15.87 17.03 -25.36
N GLU A 173 -14.77 16.34 -25.12
CA GLU A 173 -13.49 16.60 -25.77
C GLU A 173 -13.54 16.34 -27.28
N ILE A 174 -14.09 15.19 -27.70
CA ILE A 174 -14.29 14.86 -29.11
C ILE A 174 -15.20 15.89 -29.80
N SER A 175 -16.23 16.39 -29.10
CA SER A 175 -17.13 17.42 -29.64
C SER A 175 -16.44 18.78 -29.85
N ARG A 176 -15.40 19.09 -29.08
CA ARG A 176 -14.58 20.31 -29.21
C ARG A 176 -13.55 20.22 -30.34
N ILE A 177 -13.08 19.01 -30.66
CA ILE A 177 -12.07 18.77 -31.70
C ILE A 177 -12.69 18.75 -33.11
N ARG A 178 -13.99 18.50 -33.25
CA ARG A 178 -14.66 18.60 -34.57
C ARG A 178 -14.81 20.07 -34.99
N PRO A 179 -14.24 20.50 -36.13
CA PRO A 179 -14.55 21.81 -36.69
C PRO A 179 -16.03 21.82 -37.10
N ARG A 180 -16.76 22.87 -36.70
CA ARG A 180 -18.12 23.14 -37.16
C ARG A 180 -18.10 23.17 -38.69
N ARG A 181 -18.78 22.20 -39.32
CA ARG A 181 -19.15 22.26 -40.74
C ARG A 181 -20.48 22.97 -40.88
#